data_AF-E1X2K1-F1
#
_entry.id   AF-E1X2K1-F1
#
_cell.length_a   1.000
_cell.length_b   1.000
_cell.length_c   1.000
_cell.angle_alpha   90.00
_cell.angle_beta   90.00
_cell.angle_gamma   90.00
#
_symmetry.space_group_name_H-M   'P 1'
#
loop_
_entity.id
_entity.type
_entity.pdbx_description
1 polymer ?
#
loop_
_entity_poly.entity_id
_entity_poly.type
_entity_poly.pdbx_seq_one_letter_code
_entity_poly.pdbx_strand_id
1 'polypeptide(L)' 'MDILTVFNDPSNQTIQIVFLTLAVVRLYLEVVGFKFENLPITSKMSNGKGFHRTGLYFSIGYIVFTAPGLLLA' A
#
# COMPACT_ATOMS: atom_id res chain seq x y z
N MET A 1 -4.13 25.53 6.30
CA MET A 1 -4.31 24.08 6.09
C MET A 1 -4.77 23.51 7.40
N ASP A 2 -6.06 23.22 7.53
CA ASP A 2 -6.65 22.66 8.73
C ASP A 2 -6.48 21.13 8.69
N ILE A 3 -5.92 20.53 9.75
CA ILE A 3 -5.66 19.08 9.78
C ILE A 3 -6.95 18.25 9.60
N LEU A 4 -8.09 18.84 9.96
CA LEU A 4 -9.43 18.25 9.90
C LEU A 4 -9.99 18.17 8.48
N THR A 5 -9.56 19.03 7.54
CA THR A 5 -10.07 19.04 6.15
C THR A 5 -9.16 18.29 5.18
N VAL A 6 -7.95 17.91 5.59
CA VAL A 6 -6.98 17.17 4.77
C VAL A 6 -7.58 15.87 4.21
N PHE A 7 -8.39 15.15 5.00
CA PHE A 7 -8.96 13.87 4.57
C PHE A 7 -10.22 13.99 3.70
N ASN A 8 -10.89 15.15 3.70
CA ASN A 8 -12.15 15.37 2.99
C ASN A 8 -11.99 16.17 1.68
N ASP A 9 -10.74 16.54 1.34
CA ASP A 9 -10.44 17.18 0.07
C ASP A 9 -10.54 16.14 -1.07
N PRO A 10 -11.29 16.39 -2.16
CA PRO A 10 -11.44 15.45 -3.28
C PRO A 10 -10.10 15.04 -3.91
N SER A 11 -9.08 15.91 -3.84
CA SER A 11 -7.71 15.56 -4.22
C SER A 11 -7.13 14.45 -3.34
N ASN A 12 -7.40 14.48 -2.05
CA ASN A 12 -6.89 13.52 -1.08
C ASN A 12 -7.61 12.18 -1.14
N GLN A 13 -8.91 12.18 -1.48
CA GLN A 13 -9.68 10.96 -1.73
C GLN A 13 -9.13 10.18 -2.93
N THR A 14 -8.75 10.88 -4.00
CA THR A 14 -8.13 10.24 -5.19
C THR A 14 -6.81 9.56 -4.83
N ILE A 15 -5.97 10.22 -4.04
CA ILE A 15 -4.68 9.67 -3.58
C ILE A 15 -4.90 8.43 -2.70
N GLN A 16 -5.90 8.46 -1.82
CA GLN A 16 -6.24 7.32 -0.98
C GLN A 16 -6.68 6.09 -1.78
N ILE A 17 -7.51 6.29 -2.81
CA ILE A 17 -7.96 5.20 -3.71
C ILE A 17 -6.77 4.60 -4.46
N VAL A 18 -5.87 5.43 -4.97
CA VAL A 18 -4.66 4.97 -5.67
C VAL A 18 -3.78 4.14 -4.74
N PHE A 19 -3.51 4.62 -3.53
CA PHE A 19 -2.71 3.86 -2.56
C PHE A 19 -3.41 2.59 -2.08
N LEU A 20 -4.73 2.60 -1.92
CA LEU A 20 -5.48 1.40 -1.55
C LEU A 20 -5.38 0.36 -2.66
N THR A 21 -5.53 0.78 -3.92
CA THR A 21 -5.38 -0.09 -5.09
C THR A 21 -3.98 -0.70 -5.13
N LEU A 22 -2.93 0.10 -4.94
CA LEU A 22 -1.55 -0.38 -4.91
C LEU A 22 -1.29 -1.34 -3.73
N ALA A 23 -1.90 -1.08 -2.57
CA ALA A 23 -1.80 -1.96 -1.41
C ALA A 23 -2.46 -3.32 -1.67
N VAL A 24 -3.65 -3.33 -2.29
CA VAL A 24 -4.35 -4.58 -2.67
C VAL A 24 -3.59 -5.33 -3.75
N VAL A 25 -3.08 -4.64 -4.78
CA VAL A 25 -2.23 -5.28 -5.81
C VAL A 25 -0.99 -5.90 -5.18
N ARG A 26 -0.34 -5.21 -4.23
CA ARG A 26 0.83 -5.75 -3.51
C ARG A 26 0.46 -7.01 -2.71
N LEU A 27 -0.67 -6.99 -2.01
CA LEU A 27 -1.19 -8.15 -1.27
C LEU A 27 -1.48 -9.32 -2.22
N TYR A 28 -2.13 -9.07 -3.35
CA TYR A 28 -2.45 -10.08 -4.35
C TYR A 28 -1.19 -10.78 -4.89
N LEU A 29 -0.19 -10.00 -5.28
CA LEU A 29 1.09 -10.52 -5.77
C LEU A 29 1.79 -11.39 -4.70
N GLU A 30 1.69 -11.02 -3.42
CA GLU A 30 2.20 -11.85 -2.33
C GLU A 30 1.45 -13.18 -2.20
N VAL A 31 0.12 -13.16 -2.26
CA VAL A 31 -0.74 -14.34 -2.13
C VAL A 31 -0.49 -15.33 -3.27
N VAL A 32 -0.23 -14.83 -4.49
CA VAL A 32 0.12 -15.66 -5.66
C VAL A 32 1.57 -16.18 -5.59
N GLY A 33 2.35 -15.78 -4.57
CA GLY A 33 3.73 -16.21 -4.38
C GLY A 33 4.70 -15.55 -5.36
N PHE A 34 4.40 -14.34 -5.82
CA PHE A 34 5.27 -13.59 -6.70
C PHE A 34 6.61 -13.33 -6.00
N LYS A 35 7.71 -13.84 -6.59
CA LYS A 35 9.05 -13.68 -6.02
C LYS A 35 9.58 -12.28 -6.31
N PHE A 36 9.28 -11.34 -5.43
CA PHE A 36 9.76 -9.95 -5.51
C PHE A 36 11.30 -9.83 -5.47
N GLU A 37 11.98 -10.85 -4.96
CA GLU A 37 13.45 -10.98 -4.96
C GLU A 37 14.04 -11.00 -6.38
N ASN A 38 13.26 -11.43 -7.38
CA ASN A 38 13.70 -11.52 -8.78
C ASN A 38 13.50 -10.22 -9.56
N LEU A 39 12.97 -9.16 -8.96
CA LEU A 39 12.81 -7.88 -9.64
C LEU A 39 14.16 -7.12 -9.68
N PRO A 40 14.48 -6.42 -10.78
CA PRO A 40 15.76 -5.73 -10.96
C PRO A 40 16.01 -4.61 -9.95
N ILE A 41 14.95 -4.05 -9.38
CA ILE A 41 15.02 -3.02 -8.34
C ILE A 41 15.35 -3.66 -6.98
N THR A 42 14.73 -4.81 -6.67
CA THR A 42 14.93 -5.51 -5.40
C THR A 42 16.25 -6.27 -5.36
N SER A 43 16.76 -6.76 -6.50
CA SER A 43 18.04 -7.49 -6.56
C SER A 43 19.26 -6.59 -6.32
N LYS A 44 19.12 -5.29 -6.56
CA LYS A 44 20.14 -4.27 -6.26
C LYS A 44 20.09 -3.79 -4.81
N MET A 45 19.11 -4.23 -4.03
CA MET A 45 18.94 -3.81 -2.64
C MET A 45 19.66 -4.78 -1.69
N SER A 46 20.56 -4.25 -0.86
CA SER A 46 21.34 -5.03 0.13
C SER A 46 20.48 -5.83 1.12
N ASN A 47 19.21 -5.46 1.31
CA ASN A 47 18.29 -6.09 2.26
C ASN A 47 16.88 -6.26 1.67
N GLY A 48 16.80 -6.78 0.43
CA GLY A 48 15.55 -6.94 -0.31
C GLY A 48 14.48 -7.77 0.42
N LYS A 49 14.90 -8.80 1.18
CA LYS A 49 13.99 -9.65 1.96
C LYS A 49 13.32 -8.91 3.12
N GLY A 50 14.06 -8.02 3.78
CA GLY A 50 13.53 -7.15 4.84
C GLY A 50 12.51 -6.17 4.27
N PHE A 51 12.89 -5.43 3.23
CA PHE A 51 12.03 -4.46 2.53
C PHE A 51 10.72 -5.07 2.02
N HIS A 52 10.80 -6.29 1.51
CA HIS A 52 9.64 -7.02 1.04
C HIS A 52 8.63 -7.27 2.16
N ARG A 53 9.11 -7.71 3.32
CA ARG A 53 8.29 -8.00 4.49
C ARG A 53 7.70 -6.73 5.12
N THR A 54 8.48 -5.65 5.22
CA THR A 54 7.97 -4.35 5.70
C THR A 54 6.92 -3.76 4.76
N GLY A 55 7.12 -3.87 3.44
CA GLY A 55 6.16 -3.42 2.45
C GLY A 55 4.82 -4.15 2.55
N LEU A 56 4.85 -5.46 2.81
CA LEU A 56 3.63 -6.25 3.03
C LEU A 56 2.88 -5.80 4.29
N TYR A 57 3.56 -5.65 5.42
CA TYR A 57 2.92 -5.20 6.67
C TYR A 57 2.32 -3.80 6.52
N PHE A 58 3.00 -2.91 5.80
CA PHE A 58 2.50 -1.58 5.51
C PHE A 58 1.23 -1.64 4.64
N SER A 59 1.22 -2.44 3.57
CA SER A 59 0.04 -2.61 2.71
C SER A 59 -1.15 -3.19 3.48
N ILE A 60 -0.93 -4.20 4.33
CA ILE A 60 -2.00 -4.77 5.17
C ILE A 60 -2.55 -3.72 6.13
N GLY A 61 -1.68 -3.00 6.84
CA GLY A 61 -2.10 -1.94 7.76
C GLY A 61 -2.90 -0.86 7.03
N TYR A 62 -2.42 -0.40 5.88
CA TYR A 62 -3.11 0.60 5.07
C TYR A 62 -4.52 0.15 4.66
N ILE A 63 -4.69 -1.09 4.18
CA ILE A 63 -6.00 -1.63 3.85
C ILE A 63 -6.91 -1.65 5.08
N VAL A 64 -6.43 -2.15 6.22
CA VAL A 64 -7.24 -2.28 7.45
C VAL A 64 -7.70 -0.92 7.96
N PHE A 65 -6.85 0.10 7.94
CA PHE A 65 -7.17 1.42 8.47
C PHE A 65 -7.94 2.31 7.49
N THR A 66 -7.74 2.14 6.18
CA THR A 66 -8.31 3.05 5.17
C THR A 66 -9.52 2.46 4.44
N ALA A 67 -9.58 1.14 4.22
CA ALA A 67 -10.68 0.53 3.49
C ALA A 67 -12.07 0.71 4.15
N PRO A 68 -12.25 0.60 5.48
CA PRO A 68 -13.57 0.78 6.09
C PRO A 68 -14.11 2.19 5.86
N GLY A 69 -13.27 3.21 6.03
CA GLY A 69 -13.66 4.60 5.80
C GLY A 69 -13.98 4.91 4.34
N LEU A 70 -13.39 4.18 3.39
CA LEU A 70 -13.66 4.37 1.97
C LEU A 70 -14.86 3.56 1.47
N LEU A 71 -15.05 2.33 1.97
CA LEU A 71 -16.11 1.42 1.53
C LEU A 71 -17.46 1.67 2.22
N LEU A 72 -17.45 2.33 3.37
CA LEU A 72 -18.66 2.73 4.10
C LEU A 72 -19.04 4.21 3.85
N ALA A 73 -18.25 4.95 3.06
CA ALA A 73 -18.53 6.33 2.67
C ALA A 73 -19.57 6.46 1.56
#